data_AF-E1F6J1-F1
#
_entry.id   AF-E1F6J1-F1
#
_cell.length_a   1.000
_cell.length_b   1.000
_cell.length_c   1.000
_cell.angle_alpha   90.00
_cell.angle_beta   90.00
_cell.angle_gamma   90.00
#
_symmetry.space_group_name_H-M   'P 1'
#
loop_
_entity.id
_entity.type
_entity.pdbx_description
1 polymer ?
#
loop_
_entity_poly.entity_id
_entity_poly.type
_entity_poly.pdbx_seq_one_letter_code
_entity_poly.pdbx_strand_id
1 'polypeptide(L)'
;MFLGCNKYDPTISHELNVRRREESQRQFYETTVKEDFNNRCLAEFEHRSIIKGKIAYVNMRMADLIQKNKMAIEGRRTALKKLYDAEFHAYQDAVKASIPTEEDKIRAMEAEYASVIQRNTAVKNQRISLARERQWEINCDELRSAASMLNARACKLAWDVANCERVQKRQRDREEKAAWQKQVNDNHANFLKDEESRVAAEHERMMKNRQELEQQLTERERQRAEEAYQQALENEKWNENRRLGDEIDKLEREKQEQEKFYNQQQLLMRMHIENLQRAHNKEMSRNDGKEMMVKIEAEIREEAERDRRNKENLRNEQLLYLEILRARKEKALMESKARDDYLMGLMLDAEKKLSQRENDDLQRRKRMAEDCKDFNYSRMNSGVEAKEAARREKEAELAAALADLEAFEKEKLEELKKQYDEAKRFEEFLLMQTDEHKQRIQAERDAEAKYQQRKKDETAADMQRINARLGSLESKIREVNEVQFWDNERPRPKKQWYNV
;
A
#
# COMPACT_ATOMS: atom_id res chain seq x y z
N MET A 1 -10.83 133.72 -23.50
CA MET A 1 -11.63 132.77 -24.32
C MET A 1 -10.66 131.92 -25.12
N PHE A 2 -10.57 130.62 -24.82
CA PHE A 2 -9.73 129.68 -25.58
C PHE A 2 -10.37 129.43 -26.96
N LEU A 3 -9.73 129.88 -28.03
CA LEU A 3 -10.08 129.49 -29.39
C LEU A 3 -9.84 127.98 -29.53
N GLY A 4 -10.87 127.21 -29.88
CA GLY A 4 -10.76 125.76 -30.05
C GLY A 4 -9.67 125.38 -31.06
N CYS A 5 -8.99 124.25 -30.83
CA CYS A 5 -7.72 123.83 -31.46
C CYS A 5 -7.68 123.81 -33.00
N ASN A 6 -8.83 123.94 -33.68
CA ASN A 6 -8.96 123.94 -35.13
C ASN A 6 -9.19 125.33 -35.74
N LYS A 7 -9.39 126.37 -34.93
CA LYS A 7 -9.60 127.74 -35.42
C LYS A 7 -8.26 128.40 -35.70
N TYR A 8 -8.14 129.07 -36.85
CA TYR A 8 -6.94 129.84 -37.19
C TYR A 8 -6.84 131.05 -36.28
N ASP A 9 -5.76 131.17 -35.53
CA ASP A 9 -5.53 132.31 -34.65
C ASP A 9 -4.67 133.36 -35.37
N PRO A 10 -5.23 134.53 -35.71
CA PRO A 10 -4.50 135.56 -36.46
C PRO A 10 -3.38 136.25 -35.66
N THR A 11 -3.26 136.00 -34.35
CA THR A 11 -2.24 136.61 -33.48
C THR A 11 -0.89 135.87 -33.46
N ILE A 12 -0.80 134.73 -34.14
CA ILE A 12 0.37 133.84 -34.19
C ILE A 12 0.76 133.55 -35.64
N SER A 13 2.02 133.15 -35.87
CA SER A 13 2.52 132.88 -37.22
C SER A 13 1.74 131.74 -37.90
N HIS A 14 1.67 131.80 -39.22
CA HIS A 14 1.00 130.78 -40.03
C HIS A 14 1.53 129.37 -39.75
N GLU A 15 2.86 129.24 -39.64
CA GLU A 15 3.54 127.96 -39.35
C GLU A 15 3.13 127.36 -38.00
N LEU A 16 2.96 128.20 -36.96
CA LEU A 16 2.51 127.74 -35.64
C LEU A 16 1.05 127.28 -35.68
N ASN A 17 0.19 127.96 -36.44
CA ASN A 17 -1.19 127.51 -36.64
C ASN A 17 -1.27 126.18 -37.40
N VAL A 18 -0.43 125.98 -38.42
CA VAL A 18 -0.34 124.71 -39.16
C VAL A 18 0.13 123.60 -38.22
N ARG A 19 1.21 123.80 -37.46
CA ARG A 19 1.69 122.82 -36.47
C ARG A 19 0.64 122.46 -35.42
N ARG A 20 -0.12 123.42 -34.89
CA ARG A 20 -1.22 123.14 -33.94
C ARG A 20 -2.32 122.28 -34.56
N ARG A 21 -2.69 122.53 -35.82
CA ARG A 21 -3.68 121.69 -36.53
C ARG A 21 -3.15 120.28 -36.77
N GLU A 22 -1.90 120.15 -37.22
CA GLU A 22 -1.25 118.86 -37.41
C GLU A 22 -1.16 118.07 -36.10
N GLU A 23 -0.82 118.74 -34.99
CA GLU A 23 -0.75 118.13 -33.66
C GLU A 23 -2.14 117.73 -33.15
N SER A 24 -3.17 118.56 -33.35
CA SER A 24 -4.55 118.21 -33.03
C SER A 24 -5.08 117.05 -33.88
N GLN A 25 -4.69 116.96 -35.16
CA GLN A 25 -5.02 115.83 -36.02
C GLN A 25 -4.29 114.56 -35.57
N ARG A 26 -3.01 114.65 -35.21
CA ARG A 26 -2.25 113.51 -34.66
C ARG A 26 -2.86 113.01 -33.36
N GLN A 27 -3.21 113.91 -32.44
CA GLN A 27 -3.88 113.55 -31.19
C GLN A 27 -5.23 112.88 -31.46
N PHE A 28 -6.03 113.39 -32.41
CA PHE A 28 -7.30 112.77 -32.80
C PHE A 28 -7.11 111.36 -33.38
N TYR A 29 -6.15 111.16 -34.28
CA TYR A 29 -5.85 109.83 -34.81
C TYR A 29 -5.30 108.89 -33.73
N GLU A 30 -4.45 109.38 -32.83
CA GLU A 30 -3.93 108.59 -31.71
C GLU A 30 -5.06 108.15 -30.76
N THR A 31 -6.00 109.03 -30.44
CA THR A 31 -7.18 108.67 -29.63
C THR A 31 -8.07 107.66 -30.35
N THR A 32 -8.31 107.86 -31.65
CA THR A 32 -9.15 106.95 -32.44
C THR A 32 -8.52 105.54 -32.54
N VAL A 33 -7.21 105.45 -32.79
CA VAL A 33 -6.48 104.17 -32.84
C VAL A 33 -6.44 103.50 -31.47
N LYS A 34 -6.28 104.25 -30.38
CA LYS A 34 -6.35 103.71 -29.01
C LYS A 34 -7.75 103.20 -28.67
N GLU A 35 -8.80 103.92 -29.04
CA GLU A 35 -10.19 103.49 -28.85
C GLU A 35 -10.49 102.22 -29.66
N ASP A 36 -10.09 102.16 -30.94
CA ASP A 36 -10.22 100.96 -31.77
C ASP A 36 -9.45 99.77 -31.20
N PHE A 37 -8.22 99.99 -30.70
CA PHE A 37 -7.43 98.94 -30.05
C PHE A 37 -8.10 98.44 -28.78
N ASN A 38 -8.60 99.34 -27.93
CA ASN A 38 -9.32 98.97 -26.71
C ASN A 38 -10.61 98.22 -27.01
N ASN A 39 -11.36 98.63 -28.03
CA ASN A 39 -12.58 97.96 -28.47
C ASN A 39 -12.29 96.55 -28.99
N ARG A 40 -11.19 96.35 -29.74
CA ARG A 40 -10.73 95.01 -30.16
C ARG A 40 -10.35 94.14 -28.96
N CYS A 41 -9.60 94.68 -28.01
CA CYS A 41 -9.21 93.97 -26.79
C CYS A 41 -10.43 93.55 -25.95
N LEU A 42 -11.45 94.41 -25.85
CA LEU A 42 -12.71 94.08 -25.17
C LEU A 42 -13.46 92.95 -25.89
N ALA A 43 -13.60 93.02 -27.21
CA ALA A 43 -14.25 91.97 -28.00
C ALA A 43 -13.52 90.61 -27.86
N GLU A 44 -12.18 90.61 -27.86
CA GLU A 44 -11.38 89.41 -27.61
C GLU A 44 -11.57 88.86 -26.19
N PHE A 45 -11.62 89.75 -25.18
CA PHE A 45 -11.84 89.37 -23.79
C PHE A 45 -13.22 88.75 -23.58
N GLU A 46 -14.28 89.33 -24.18
CA GLU A 46 -15.64 88.80 -24.15
C GLU A 46 -15.70 87.41 -24.80
N HIS A 47 -15.11 87.26 -25.99
CA HIS A 47 -15.05 85.97 -26.68
C HIS A 47 -14.33 84.90 -25.85
N ARG A 48 -13.16 85.23 -25.26
CA ARG A 48 -12.42 84.31 -24.36
C ARG A 48 -13.23 83.97 -23.11
N SER A 49 -13.97 84.91 -22.55
CA SER A 49 -14.81 84.70 -21.38
C SER A 49 -15.99 83.77 -21.67
N ILE A 50 -16.63 83.92 -22.83
CA ILE A 50 -17.68 83.01 -23.31
C ILE A 50 -17.12 81.59 -23.49
N ILE A 51 -15.94 81.44 -24.10
CA ILE A 51 -15.30 80.13 -24.27
C ILE A 51 -14.98 79.49 -22.91
N LYS A 52 -14.41 80.24 -21.96
CA LYS A 52 -14.14 79.75 -20.60
C LYS A 52 -15.43 79.32 -19.89
N GLY A 53 -16.50 80.08 -20.04
CA GLY A 53 -17.83 79.71 -19.53
C GLY A 53 -18.34 78.39 -20.10
N LYS A 54 -18.18 78.18 -21.42
CA LYS A 54 -18.54 76.90 -22.08
C LYS A 54 -17.69 75.74 -21.57
N ILE A 55 -16.38 75.92 -21.42
CA ILE A 55 -15.48 74.88 -20.87
C ILE A 55 -15.85 74.53 -19.42
N ALA A 56 -16.14 75.54 -18.59
CA ALA A 56 -16.56 75.32 -17.20
C ALA A 56 -17.88 74.53 -17.13
N TYR A 57 -18.85 74.85 -17.99
CA TYR A 57 -20.11 74.10 -18.08
C TYR A 57 -19.90 72.64 -18.50
N VAL A 58 -19.03 72.38 -19.49
CA VAL A 58 -18.68 71.02 -19.92
C VAL A 58 -18.00 70.23 -18.78
N ASN A 59 -17.07 70.86 -18.06
CA ASN A 59 -16.39 70.23 -16.92
C ASN A 59 -17.37 69.89 -15.79
N MET A 60 -18.30 70.79 -15.48
CA MET A 60 -19.36 70.54 -14.49
C MET A 60 -20.22 69.33 -14.90
N ARG A 61 -20.66 69.30 -16.17
CA ARG A 61 -21.48 68.20 -16.68
C ARG A 61 -20.73 66.85 -16.71
N MET A 62 -19.43 66.86 -16.97
CA MET A 62 -18.61 65.65 -16.85
C MET A 62 -18.45 65.18 -15.41
N ALA A 63 -18.28 66.10 -14.45
CA ALA A 63 -18.25 65.76 -13.04
C ALA A 63 -19.56 65.10 -12.58
N ASP A 64 -20.71 65.62 -13.03
CA ASP A 64 -22.03 65.02 -12.75
C ASP A 64 -22.15 63.60 -13.32
N LEU A 65 -21.67 63.35 -14.53
CA LEU A 65 -21.68 62.02 -15.14
C LEU A 65 -20.77 61.04 -14.38
N ILE A 66 -19.59 61.48 -13.97
CA ILE A 66 -18.68 60.70 -13.13
C ILE A 66 -19.34 60.37 -11.78
N GLN A 67 -20.03 61.32 -11.16
CA GLN A 67 -20.71 61.12 -9.90
C GLN A 67 -21.90 60.15 -10.02
N LYS A 68 -22.68 60.25 -11.10
CA LYS A 68 -23.75 59.27 -11.40
C LYS A 68 -23.19 57.86 -11.58
N ASN A 69 -22.06 57.72 -12.28
CA ASN A 69 -21.39 56.42 -12.42
C ASN A 69 -20.87 55.88 -11.08
N LYS A 70 -20.30 56.73 -10.22
CA LYS A 70 -19.89 56.33 -8.86
C LYS A 70 -21.06 55.79 -8.05
N MET A 71 -22.20 56.49 -8.04
CA MET A 71 -23.40 56.03 -7.35
C MET A 71 -23.92 54.69 -7.90
N ALA A 72 -23.87 54.49 -9.21
CA ALA A 72 -24.26 53.21 -9.82
C ALA A 72 -23.34 52.05 -9.39
N ILE A 73 -22.03 52.29 -9.31
CA ILE A 73 -21.05 51.30 -8.82
C ILE A 73 -21.26 51.00 -7.34
N GLU A 74 -21.52 52.01 -6.51
CA GLU A 74 -21.86 51.82 -5.10
C GLU A 74 -23.16 51.04 -4.92
N GLY A 75 -24.18 51.31 -5.77
CA GLY A 75 -25.39 50.51 -5.85
C GLY A 75 -25.12 49.03 -6.15
N ARG A 76 -24.21 48.74 -7.10
CA ARG A 76 -23.79 47.35 -7.39
C ARG A 76 -23.03 46.72 -6.23
N ARG A 77 -22.14 47.46 -5.56
CA ARG A 77 -21.39 46.98 -4.38
C ARG A 77 -22.31 46.64 -3.21
N THR A 78 -23.32 47.47 -2.95
CA THR A 78 -24.30 47.20 -1.89
C THR A 78 -25.18 46.00 -2.20
N ALA A 79 -25.59 45.81 -3.47
CA ALA A 79 -26.29 44.61 -3.91
C ALA A 79 -25.43 43.34 -3.76
N LEU A 80 -24.16 43.41 -4.18
CA LEU A 80 -23.21 42.30 -4.02
C LEU A 80 -23.00 41.94 -2.54
N LYS A 81 -22.85 42.94 -1.66
CA LYS A 81 -22.72 42.72 -0.22
C LYS A 81 -23.93 41.97 0.34
N LYS A 82 -25.16 42.35 -0.04
CA LYS A 82 -26.38 41.65 0.41
C LYS A 82 -26.40 40.18 -0.01
N LEU A 83 -25.94 39.86 -1.22
CA LEU A 83 -25.84 38.47 -1.68
C LEU A 83 -24.81 37.69 -0.86
N TYR A 84 -23.64 38.28 -0.62
CA TYR A 84 -22.59 37.65 0.17
C TYR A 84 -23.00 37.40 1.63
N ASP A 85 -23.65 38.39 2.25
CA ASP A 85 -24.19 38.26 3.61
C ASP A 85 -25.26 37.16 3.67
N ALA A 86 -26.12 37.04 2.65
CA ALA A 86 -27.13 35.98 2.57
C ALA A 86 -26.50 34.58 2.41
N GLU A 87 -25.49 34.42 1.55
CA GLU A 87 -24.75 33.16 1.42
C GLU A 87 -24.07 32.79 2.74
N PHE A 88 -23.41 33.76 3.38
CA PHE A 88 -22.73 33.53 4.66
C PHE A 88 -23.69 33.04 5.75
N HIS A 89 -24.88 33.65 5.85
CA HIS A 89 -25.91 33.19 6.78
C HIS A 89 -26.43 31.78 6.43
N ALA A 90 -26.68 31.50 5.15
CA ALA A 90 -27.08 30.16 4.71
C ALA A 90 -26.04 29.09 5.05
N TYR A 91 -24.74 29.41 4.89
CA TYR A 91 -23.65 28.53 5.32
C TYR A 91 -23.64 28.33 6.84
N GLN A 92 -23.81 29.39 7.63
CA GLN A 92 -23.88 29.24 9.10
C GLN A 92 -25.05 28.38 9.55
N ASP A 93 -26.21 28.54 8.93
CA ASP A 93 -27.40 27.76 9.24
C ASP A 93 -27.25 26.29 8.81
N ALA A 94 -26.64 26.04 7.66
CA ALA A 94 -26.29 24.69 7.22
C ALA A 94 -25.31 24.00 8.17
N VAL A 95 -24.29 24.72 8.66
CA VAL A 95 -23.34 24.20 9.66
C VAL A 95 -24.06 23.85 10.96
N LYS A 96 -24.91 24.75 11.47
CA LYS A 96 -25.69 24.48 12.70
C LYS A 96 -26.62 23.28 12.54
N ALA A 97 -27.28 23.15 11.38
CA ALA A 97 -28.14 22.02 11.09
C ALA A 97 -27.37 20.70 10.92
N SER A 98 -26.11 20.74 10.50
CA SER A 98 -25.29 19.53 10.34
C SER A 98 -24.75 18.97 11.65
N ILE A 99 -24.71 19.79 12.71
CA ILE A 99 -24.25 19.35 14.03
C ILE A 99 -25.40 18.57 14.68
N PRO A 100 -25.22 17.25 14.94
CA PRO A 100 -26.27 16.46 15.58
C PRO A 100 -26.59 17.03 16.96
N THR A 101 -27.88 17.14 17.27
CA THR A 101 -28.31 17.56 18.60
C THR A 101 -27.92 16.49 19.63
N GLU A 102 -27.81 16.88 20.91
CA GLU A 102 -27.54 15.91 21.97
C GLU A 102 -28.62 14.81 22.03
N GLU A 103 -29.88 15.13 21.74
CA GLU A 103 -30.96 14.16 21.64
C GLU A 103 -30.75 13.14 20.50
N ASP A 104 -30.21 13.56 19.35
CA ASP A 104 -29.89 12.66 18.25
C ASP A 104 -28.73 11.71 18.62
N LYS A 105 -27.72 12.22 19.34
CA LYS A 105 -26.63 11.40 19.86
C LYS A 105 -27.14 10.38 20.88
N ILE A 106 -28.02 10.81 21.79
CA ILE A 106 -28.65 9.92 22.78
C ILE A 106 -29.46 8.83 22.08
N ARG A 107 -30.29 9.18 21.09
CA ARG A 107 -31.05 8.20 20.30
C ARG A 107 -30.15 7.19 19.57
N ALA A 108 -29.04 7.66 19.00
CA ALA A 108 -28.05 6.77 18.38
C ALA A 108 -27.43 5.81 19.40
N MET A 109 -27.03 6.31 20.57
CA MET A 109 -26.51 5.49 21.67
C MET A 109 -27.54 4.49 22.20
N GLU A 110 -28.80 4.88 22.33
CA GLU A 110 -29.90 3.99 22.74
C GLU A 110 -30.14 2.87 21.74
N ALA A 111 -30.08 3.18 20.43
CA ALA A 111 -30.19 2.17 19.37
C ALA A 111 -29.00 1.19 19.39
N GLU A 112 -27.78 1.70 19.61
CA GLU A 112 -26.59 0.86 19.78
C GLU A 112 -26.72 -0.04 21.01
N TYR A 113 -27.14 0.51 22.14
CA TYR A 113 -27.35 -0.24 23.39
C TYR A 113 -28.41 -1.33 23.22
N ALA A 114 -29.53 -1.02 22.57
CA ALA A 114 -30.57 -2.00 22.25
C ALA A 114 -30.02 -3.14 21.37
N SER A 115 -29.16 -2.82 20.39
CA SER A 115 -28.53 -3.84 19.54
C SER A 115 -27.60 -4.77 20.34
N VAL A 116 -26.87 -4.23 21.32
CA VAL A 116 -25.98 -5.01 22.21
C VAL A 116 -26.80 -5.94 23.11
N ILE A 117 -27.90 -5.44 23.67
CA ILE A 117 -28.83 -6.27 24.45
C ILE A 117 -29.40 -7.40 23.60
N GLN A 118 -29.82 -7.14 22.37
CA GLN A 118 -30.33 -8.18 21.47
C GLN A 118 -29.27 -9.24 21.15
N ARG A 119 -28.02 -8.86 20.92
CA ARG A 119 -26.92 -9.84 20.74
C ARG A 119 -26.68 -10.68 21.99
N ASN A 120 -26.64 -10.04 23.15
CA ASN A 120 -26.41 -10.75 24.42
C ASN A 120 -27.55 -11.73 24.75
N THR A 121 -28.79 -11.34 24.49
CA THR A 121 -29.95 -12.21 24.67
C THR A 121 -29.93 -13.39 23.69
N ALA A 122 -29.54 -13.17 22.43
CA ALA A 122 -29.36 -14.26 21.46
C ALA A 122 -28.29 -15.28 21.91
N VAL A 123 -27.13 -14.80 22.38
CA VAL A 123 -26.05 -15.66 22.91
C VAL A 123 -26.53 -16.44 24.14
N LYS A 124 -27.26 -15.77 25.05
CA LYS A 124 -27.83 -16.43 26.23
C LYS A 124 -28.80 -17.53 25.83
N ASN A 125 -29.69 -17.28 24.86
CA ASN A 125 -30.65 -18.26 24.38
C ASN A 125 -29.96 -19.46 23.72
N GLN A 126 -28.90 -19.24 22.94
CA GLN A 126 -28.10 -20.31 22.36
C GLN A 126 -27.46 -21.19 23.44
N ARG A 127 -26.88 -20.59 24.48
CA ARG A 127 -26.31 -21.32 25.63
C ARG A 127 -27.37 -22.14 26.36
N ILE A 128 -28.56 -21.58 26.55
CA ILE A 128 -29.69 -22.28 27.17
C ILE A 128 -30.12 -23.46 26.30
N SER A 129 -30.18 -23.31 24.97
CA SER A 129 -30.50 -24.41 24.05
C SER A 129 -29.50 -25.56 24.17
N LEU A 130 -28.20 -25.26 24.08
CA LEU A 130 -27.14 -26.26 24.21
C LEU A 130 -27.16 -26.96 25.57
N ALA A 131 -27.44 -26.23 26.65
CA ALA A 131 -27.58 -26.82 27.98
C ALA A 131 -28.79 -27.77 28.05
N ARG A 132 -29.91 -27.41 27.44
CA ARG A 132 -31.11 -28.25 27.36
C ARG A 132 -30.86 -29.50 26.51
N GLU A 133 -30.18 -29.37 25.39
CA GLU A 133 -29.78 -30.51 24.54
C GLU A 133 -28.89 -31.48 25.32
N ARG A 134 -27.83 -30.99 25.97
CA ARG A 134 -26.97 -31.84 26.83
C ARG A 134 -27.75 -32.50 27.96
N GLN A 135 -28.65 -31.77 28.60
CA GLN A 135 -29.47 -32.33 29.66
C GLN A 135 -30.43 -33.40 29.14
N TRP A 136 -30.98 -33.21 27.93
CA TRP A 136 -31.77 -34.21 27.25
C TRP A 136 -30.94 -35.45 26.88
N GLU A 137 -29.74 -35.29 26.34
CA GLU A 137 -28.82 -36.39 26.03
C GLU A 137 -28.46 -37.21 27.27
N ILE A 138 -28.15 -36.54 28.39
CA ILE A 138 -27.83 -37.18 29.67
C ILE A 138 -29.03 -37.97 30.20
N ASN A 139 -30.25 -37.42 30.04
CA ASN A 139 -31.47 -38.05 30.53
C ASN A 139 -32.01 -39.14 29.60
N CYS A 140 -31.55 -39.21 28.35
CA CYS A 140 -32.04 -40.18 27.38
C CYS A 140 -31.50 -41.59 27.67
N ASP A 141 -32.37 -42.48 28.12
CA ASP A 141 -32.04 -43.88 28.46
C ASP A 141 -31.46 -44.67 27.28
N GLU A 142 -31.94 -44.40 26.08
CA GLU A 142 -31.45 -45.05 24.85
C GLU A 142 -29.99 -44.67 24.57
N LEU A 143 -29.64 -43.40 24.74
CA LEU A 143 -28.26 -42.92 24.60
C LEU A 143 -27.37 -43.46 25.72
N ARG A 144 -27.88 -43.55 26.95
CA ARG A 144 -27.15 -44.18 28.06
C ARG A 144 -26.86 -45.66 27.78
N SER A 145 -27.83 -46.39 27.23
CA SER A 145 -27.66 -47.78 26.83
C SER A 145 -26.65 -47.93 25.68
N ALA A 146 -26.75 -47.09 24.64
CA ALA A 146 -25.80 -47.06 23.54
C ALA A 146 -24.37 -46.74 24.01
N ALA A 147 -24.20 -45.76 24.91
CA ALA A 147 -22.92 -45.41 25.51
C ALA A 147 -22.35 -46.57 26.34
N SER A 148 -23.21 -47.28 27.11
CA SER A 148 -22.82 -48.47 27.85
C SER A 148 -22.34 -49.59 26.92
N MET A 149 -23.04 -49.85 25.81
CA MET A 149 -22.64 -50.84 24.81
C MET A 149 -21.31 -50.47 24.13
N LEU A 150 -21.11 -49.20 23.79
CA LEU A 150 -19.85 -48.71 23.24
C LEU A 150 -18.69 -48.89 24.24
N ASN A 151 -18.91 -48.54 25.50
CA ASN A 151 -17.92 -48.73 26.57
C ASN A 151 -17.62 -50.22 26.78
N ALA A 152 -18.62 -51.09 26.80
CA ALA A 152 -18.42 -52.53 26.90
C ALA A 152 -17.59 -53.08 25.72
N ARG A 153 -17.85 -52.61 24.50
CA ARG A 153 -17.06 -52.97 23.31
C ARG A 153 -15.62 -52.45 23.42
N ALA A 154 -15.42 -51.24 23.90
CA ALA A 154 -14.09 -50.67 24.13
C ALA A 154 -13.30 -51.47 25.17
N CYS A 155 -13.93 -51.83 26.29
CA CYS A 155 -13.31 -52.69 27.32
C CYS A 155 -12.96 -54.08 26.77
N LYS A 156 -13.83 -54.68 25.96
CA LYS A 156 -13.54 -55.97 25.32
C LYS A 156 -12.31 -55.88 24.42
N LEU A 157 -12.23 -54.85 23.57
CA LEU A 157 -11.07 -54.65 22.69
C LEU A 157 -9.78 -54.45 23.51
N ALA A 158 -9.83 -53.66 24.58
CA ALA A 158 -8.68 -53.48 25.47
C ALA A 158 -8.25 -54.81 26.12
N TRP A 159 -9.21 -55.65 26.51
CA TRP A 159 -8.93 -56.97 27.08
C TRP A 159 -8.33 -57.93 26.05
N ASP A 160 -8.81 -57.92 24.81
CA ASP A 160 -8.26 -58.72 23.71
C ASP A 160 -6.81 -58.33 23.41
N VAL A 161 -6.51 -57.02 23.39
CA VAL A 161 -5.12 -56.52 23.25
C VAL A 161 -4.24 -57.01 24.41
N ALA A 162 -4.69 -56.88 25.65
CA ALA A 162 -3.96 -57.35 26.82
C ALA A 162 -3.74 -58.87 26.82
N ASN A 163 -4.68 -59.65 26.26
CA ASN A 163 -4.51 -61.08 26.05
C ASN A 163 -3.43 -61.38 25.01
N CYS A 164 -3.44 -60.70 23.87
CA CYS A 164 -2.42 -60.84 22.83
C CYS A 164 -1.01 -60.55 23.38
N GLU A 165 -0.85 -59.46 24.12
CA GLU A 165 0.42 -59.09 24.78
C GLU A 165 0.87 -60.18 25.77
N ARG A 166 -0.06 -60.76 26.53
CA ARG A 166 0.24 -61.85 27.47
C ARG A 166 0.70 -63.12 26.76
N VAL A 167 0.07 -63.46 25.63
CA VAL A 167 0.48 -64.61 24.80
C VAL A 167 1.88 -64.39 24.24
N GLN A 168 2.15 -63.21 23.67
CA GLN A 168 3.47 -62.86 23.16
C GLN A 168 4.55 -62.88 24.26
N LYS A 169 4.23 -62.39 25.46
CA LYS A 169 5.14 -62.49 26.61
C LYS A 169 5.44 -63.94 26.97
N ARG A 170 4.42 -64.78 27.11
CA ARG A 170 4.61 -66.22 27.39
C ARG A 170 5.46 -66.91 26.34
N GLN A 171 5.34 -66.52 25.07
CA GLN A 171 6.16 -67.06 24.00
C GLN A 171 7.62 -66.66 24.14
N ARG A 172 7.90 -65.38 24.41
CA ARG A 172 9.27 -64.91 24.72
C ARG A 172 9.87 -65.62 25.93
N ASP A 173 9.09 -65.76 27.02
CA ASP A 173 9.55 -66.47 28.22
C ASP A 173 9.87 -67.95 27.93
N ARG A 174 9.15 -68.59 27.00
CA ARG A 174 9.44 -69.97 26.57
C ARG A 174 10.71 -70.04 25.74
N GLU A 175 10.92 -69.10 24.82
CA GLU A 175 12.12 -69.01 23.98
C GLU A 175 13.36 -68.76 24.86
N GLU A 176 13.26 -67.86 25.84
CA GLU A 176 14.33 -67.59 26.80
C GLU A 176 14.66 -68.84 27.63
N LYS A 177 13.66 -69.54 28.16
CA LYS A 177 13.88 -70.80 28.89
C LYS A 177 14.55 -71.87 28.02
N ALA A 178 14.15 -71.99 26.75
CA ALA A 178 14.76 -72.93 25.82
C ALA A 178 16.23 -72.56 25.54
N ALA A 179 16.55 -71.28 25.40
CA ALA A 179 17.92 -70.79 25.23
C ALA A 179 18.79 -71.10 26.46
N TRP A 180 18.27 -70.85 27.66
CA TRP A 180 18.93 -71.19 28.92
C TRP A 180 19.18 -72.70 29.04
N GLN A 181 18.17 -73.52 28.74
CA GLN A 181 18.33 -74.98 28.78
C GLN A 181 19.39 -75.45 27.79
N LYS A 182 19.42 -74.87 26.59
CA LYS A 182 20.46 -75.16 25.60
C LYS A 182 21.84 -74.82 26.14
N GLN A 183 22.02 -73.63 26.72
CA GLN A 183 23.30 -73.22 27.31
C GLN A 183 23.74 -74.15 28.45
N VAL A 184 22.82 -74.57 29.32
CA VAL A 184 23.12 -75.54 30.38
C VAL A 184 23.56 -76.88 29.80
N ASN A 185 22.86 -77.38 28.78
CA ASN A 185 23.20 -78.63 28.12
C ASN A 185 24.57 -78.54 27.42
N ASP A 186 24.86 -77.43 26.72
CA ASP A 186 26.13 -77.18 26.05
C ASP A 186 27.28 -77.12 27.07
N ASN A 187 27.08 -76.43 28.21
CA ASN A 187 28.04 -76.38 29.31
C ASN A 187 28.29 -77.77 29.92
N HIS A 188 27.24 -78.58 30.09
CA HIS A 188 27.38 -79.94 30.60
C HIS A 188 28.14 -80.84 29.61
N ALA A 189 27.87 -80.71 28.31
CA ALA A 189 28.60 -81.44 27.27
C ALA A 189 30.09 -81.05 27.24
N ASN A 190 30.41 -79.77 27.43
CA ASN A 190 31.80 -79.31 27.55
C ASN A 190 32.47 -79.86 28.81
N PHE A 191 31.79 -79.82 29.96
CA PHE A 191 32.28 -80.41 31.20
C PHE A 191 32.61 -81.91 31.04
N LEU A 192 31.74 -82.68 30.38
CA LEU A 192 32.00 -84.11 30.11
C LEU A 192 33.25 -84.31 29.23
N LYS A 193 33.42 -83.49 28.18
CA LYS A 193 34.63 -83.54 27.34
C LYS A 193 35.89 -83.17 28.11
N ASP A 194 35.81 -82.19 29.00
CA ASP A 194 36.93 -81.78 29.85
C ASP A 194 37.30 -82.91 30.82
N GLU A 195 36.30 -83.58 31.40
CA GLU A 195 36.52 -84.70 32.32
C GLU A 195 37.10 -85.93 31.58
N GLU A 196 36.60 -86.26 30.39
CA GLU A 196 37.19 -87.29 29.52
C GLU A 196 38.65 -86.97 29.19
N SER A 197 38.97 -85.71 28.88
CA SER A 197 40.33 -85.26 28.59
C SER A 197 41.23 -85.35 29.83
N ARG A 198 40.71 -85.03 31.02
CA ARG A 198 41.43 -85.19 32.30
C ARG A 198 41.72 -86.65 32.60
N VAL A 199 40.73 -87.52 32.46
CA VAL A 199 40.90 -88.97 32.67
C VAL A 199 41.91 -89.55 31.69
N ALA A 200 41.85 -89.14 30.41
CA ALA A 200 42.85 -89.55 29.42
C ALA A 200 44.27 -89.09 29.81
N ALA A 201 44.43 -87.84 30.26
CA ALA A 201 45.72 -87.32 30.73
C ALA A 201 46.23 -88.02 32.00
N GLU A 202 45.35 -88.37 32.94
CA GLU A 202 45.69 -89.17 34.12
C GLU A 202 46.11 -90.59 33.74
N HIS A 203 45.40 -91.23 32.82
CA HIS A 203 45.76 -92.55 32.30
C HIS A 203 47.12 -92.52 31.59
N GLU A 204 47.40 -91.50 30.76
CA GLU A 204 48.72 -91.32 30.16
C GLU A 204 49.83 -91.16 31.20
N ARG A 205 49.59 -90.39 32.27
CA ARG A 205 50.55 -90.26 33.39
C ARG A 205 50.76 -91.58 34.11
N MET A 206 49.70 -92.32 34.40
CA MET A 206 49.81 -93.65 35.02
C MET A 206 50.60 -94.62 34.15
N MET A 207 50.36 -94.62 32.84
CA MET A 207 51.10 -95.47 31.89
C MET A 207 52.59 -95.11 31.82
N LYS A 208 52.93 -93.82 31.84
CA LYS A 208 54.33 -93.37 31.93
C LYS A 208 54.98 -93.81 33.24
N ASN A 209 54.32 -93.59 34.39
CA ASN A 209 54.81 -94.04 35.69
C ASN A 209 54.98 -95.56 35.74
N ARG A 210 54.08 -96.32 35.11
CA ARG A 210 54.18 -97.78 34.99
C ARG A 210 55.40 -98.19 34.17
N GLN A 211 55.65 -97.54 33.03
CA GLN A 211 56.84 -97.79 32.22
C GLN A 211 58.12 -97.50 33.00
N GLU A 212 58.17 -96.42 33.77
CA GLU A 212 59.31 -96.09 34.65
C GLU A 212 59.50 -97.15 35.75
N LEU A 213 58.42 -97.63 36.37
CA LEU A 213 58.49 -98.70 37.38
C LEU A 213 58.93 -100.05 36.79
N GLU A 214 58.46 -100.41 35.59
CA GLU A 214 58.89 -101.61 34.87
C GLU A 214 60.39 -101.53 34.54
N GLN A 215 60.89 -100.36 34.13
CA GLN A 215 62.34 -100.13 33.95
C GLN A 215 63.12 -100.33 35.25
N GLN A 216 62.65 -99.75 36.36
CA GLN A 216 63.27 -99.94 37.68
C GLN A 216 63.25 -101.41 38.14
N LEU A 217 62.19 -102.16 37.85
CA LEU A 217 62.12 -103.59 38.16
C LEU A 217 63.12 -104.39 37.34
N THR A 218 63.26 -104.11 36.03
CA THR A 218 64.30 -104.76 35.21
C THR A 218 65.72 -104.45 35.68
N GLU A 219 65.99 -103.21 36.13
CA GLU A 219 67.27 -102.85 36.75
C GLU A 219 67.50 -103.62 38.07
N ARG A 220 66.44 -103.78 38.88
CA ARG A 220 66.50 -104.51 40.14
C ARG A 220 66.64 -106.03 39.95
N GLU A 221 66.05 -106.58 38.90
CA GLU A 221 66.25 -107.98 38.51
C GLU A 221 67.67 -108.23 38.02
N ARG A 222 68.25 -107.29 37.26
CA ARG A 222 69.68 -107.33 36.90
C ARG A 222 70.58 -107.32 38.14
N GLN A 223 70.29 -106.46 39.12
CA GLN A 223 71.01 -106.45 40.41
C GLN A 223 70.86 -107.77 41.16
N ARG A 224 69.65 -108.35 41.22
CA ARG A 224 69.45 -109.67 41.84
C ARG A 224 70.16 -110.80 41.10
N ALA A 225 70.28 -110.72 39.78
CA ALA A 225 71.04 -111.70 39.00
C ALA A 225 72.55 -111.59 39.30
N GLU A 226 73.07 -110.37 39.48
CA GLU A 226 74.44 -110.11 39.94
C GLU A 226 74.65 -110.63 41.38
N GLU A 227 73.71 -110.42 42.29
CA GLU A 227 73.73 -110.95 43.67
C GLU A 227 73.63 -112.50 43.71
N ALA A 228 72.77 -113.10 42.88
CA ALA A 228 72.63 -114.55 42.78
C ALA A 228 73.89 -115.22 42.20
N TYR A 229 74.58 -114.55 41.27
CA TYR A 229 75.90 -114.97 40.78
C TYR A 229 76.95 -114.93 41.91
N GLN A 230 76.94 -113.89 42.76
CA GLN A 230 77.81 -113.83 43.94
C GLN A 230 77.46 -114.91 44.98
N GLN A 231 76.17 -115.18 45.23
CA GLN A 231 75.72 -116.25 46.14
C GLN A 231 76.05 -117.65 45.62
N ALA A 232 76.03 -117.90 44.31
CA ALA A 232 76.48 -119.17 43.74
C ALA A 232 77.97 -119.43 44.05
N LEU A 233 78.78 -118.36 44.02
CA LEU A 233 80.20 -118.36 44.37
C LEU A 233 80.45 -118.59 45.87
N GLU A 234 79.52 -118.17 46.74
CA GLU A 234 79.55 -118.43 48.18
C GLU A 234 79.03 -119.83 48.55
N ASN A 235 78.05 -120.36 47.82
CA ASN A 235 77.51 -121.71 48.04
C ASN A 235 78.50 -122.83 47.69
N GLU A 236 79.41 -122.61 46.73
CA GLU A 236 80.56 -123.52 46.51
C GLU A 236 81.46 -123.60 47.76
N LYS A 237 81.67 -122.47 48.46
CA LYS A 237 82.42 -122.43 49.73
C LYS A 237 81.65 -123.02 50.90
N TRP A 238 80.32 -122.93 50.90
CA TRP A 238 79.47 -123.50 51.95
C TRP A 238 79.37 -125.03 51.91
N ASN A 239 79.39 -125.63 50.71
CA ASN A 239 79.39 -127.10 50.55
C ASN A 239 80.69 -127.76 51.06
N GLU A 240 81.80 -127.02 51.19
CA GLU A 240 83.01 -127.49 51.87
C GLU A 240 82.86 -127.51 53.41
N ASN A 241 82.10 -126.59 54.00
CA ASN A 241 81.92 -126.47 55.45
C ASN A 241 80.80 -127.37 56.03
N ARG A 242 79.84 -127.82 55.21
CA ARG A 242 78.72 -128.67 55.66
C ARG A 242 79.11 -130.09 56.08
N ARG A 243 80.31 -130.56 55.72
CA ARG A 243 80.89 -131.83 56.23
C ARG A 243 81.26 -131.80 57.72
N LEU A 244 81.31 -130.62 58.35
CA LEU A 244 81.71 -130.44 59.76
C LEU A 244 80.51 -130.18 60.70
N GLY A 245 79.29 -130.04 60.19
CA GLY A 245 78.10 -129.64 60.97
C GLY A 245 77.28 -130.78 61.58
N ASP A 246 77.38 -132.01 61.05
CA ASP A 246 76.52 -133.14 61.44
C ASP A 246 76.79 -133.69 62.87
N GLU A 247 77.77 -133.15 63.59
CA GLU A 247 78.03 -133.49 65.01
C GLU A 247 77.37 -132.53 66.03
N ILE A 248 76.89 -131.35 65.61
CA ILE A 248 76.34 -130.33 66.53
C ILE A 248 74.85 -130.57 66.86
N ASP A 249 74.11 -131.20 65.94
CA ASP A 249 72.65 -131.42 66.07
C ASP A 249 72.25 -132.54 67.05
N LYS A 250 73.23 -133.21 67.69
CA LYS A 250 72.97 -134.11 68.83
C LYS A 250 72.77 -133.37 70.17
N LEU A 251 73.09 -132.07 70.26
CA LEU A 251 73.08 -131.32 71.53
C LEU A 251 71.94 -130.29 71.69
N GLU A 252 71.12 -130.03 70.67
CA GLU A 252 70.04 -129.04 70.76
C GLU A 252 68.67 -129.61 71.19
N ARG A 253 68.59 -130.93 71.42
CA ARG A 253 67.38 -131.59 71.99
C ARG A 253 67.27 -131.50 73.51
N GLU A 254 68.23 -130.90 74.20
CA GLU A 254 68.18 -130.61 75.64
C GLU A 254 67.69 -129.19 75.99
N LYS A 255 67.31 -128.37 75.00
CA LYS A 255 66.85 -126.98 75.18
C LYS A 255 65.31 -126.82 75.14
N GLN A 256 64.56 -127.87 75.45
CA GLN A 256 63.08 -127.85 75.46
C GLN A 256 62.44 -127.77 76.87
N GLU A 257 63.21 -127.42 77.91
CA GLU A 257 62.68 -127.29 79.28
C GLU A 257 62.62 -125.86 79.88
N GLN A 258 62.87 -124.79 79.10
CA GLN A 258 62.80 -123.39 79.58
C GLN A 258 61.57 -122.60 79.09
N GLU A 259 60.47 -123.28 78.74
CA GLU A 259 59.17 -122.66 78.37
C GLU A 259 58.29 -122.24 79.56
N LYS A 260 58.86 -122.05 80.77
CA LYS A 260 58.12 -121.65 81.98
C LYS A 260 58.33 -120.20 82.44
N PHE A 261 58.82 -119.30 81.56
CA PHE A 261 59.00 -117.87 81.87
C PHE A 261 57.97 -116.92 81.17
N TYR A 262 57.12 -117.43 80.26
CA TYR A 262 56.28 -116.58 79.40
C TYR A 262 54.96 -116.08 80.06
N ASN A 263 54.53 -116.68 81.16
CA ASN A 263 53.22 -116.38 81.77
C ASN A 263 53.21 -115.24 82.81
N GLN A 264 54.31 -114.50 82.99
CA GLN A 264 54.36 -113.31 83.86
C GLN A 264 54.32 -111.97 83.09
N GLN A 265 54.63 -111.95 81.79
CA GLN A 265 54.57 -110.71 80.97
C GLN A 265 53.17 -110.40 80.40
N GLN A 266 52.29 -111.39 80.26
CA GLN A 266 50.93 -111.16 79.72
C GLN A 266 50.01 -110.35 80.65
N LEU A 267 50.33 -110.25 81.95
CA LEU A 267 49.53 -109.46 82.91
C LEU A 267 49.83 -107.94 82.80
N LEU A 268 51.09 -107.56 82.51
CA LEU A 268 51.48 -106.16 82.31
C LEU A 268 50.95 -105.56 81.00
N MET A 269 50.87 -106.37 79.93
CA MET A 269 50.30 -105.91 78.65
C MET A 269 48.80 -105.61 78.73
N ARG A 270 48.01 -106.42 79.46
CA ARG A 270 46.57 -106.17 79.63
C ARG A 270 46.27 -104.87 80.37
N MET A 271 47.07 -104.54 81.39
CA MET A 271 46.92 -103.31 82.17
C MET A 271 47.35 -102.06 81.36
N HIS A 272 48.30 -102.21 80.43
CA HIS A 272 48.72 -101.12 79.54
C HIS A 272 47.68 -100.82 78.45
N ILE A 273 47.02 -101.86 77.91
CA ILE A 273 45.92 -101.74 76.93
C ILE A 273 44.72 -101.01 77.54
N GLU A 274 44.37 -101.32 78.80
CA GLU A 274 43.22 -100.68 79.47
C GLU A 274 43.46 -99.18 79.76
N ASN A 275 44.70 -98.79 80.09
CA ASN A 275 45.09 -97.38 80.26
C ASN A 275 45.15 -96.62 78.93
N LEU A 276 45.58 -97.27 77.83
CA LEU A 276 45.53 -96.70 76.49
C LEU A 276 44.09 -96.52 75.98
N GLN A 277 43.18 -97.46 76.29
CA GLN A 277 41.76 -97.32 75.98
C GLN A 277 41.10 -96.17 76.76
N ARG A 278 41.45 -95.97 78.04
CA ARG A 278 40.96 -94.82 78.83
C ARG A 278 41.52 -93.47 78.32
N ALA A 279 42.77 -93.45 77.84
CA ALA A 279 43.35 -92.27 77.20
C ALA A 279 42.69 -91.97 75.84
N HIS A 280 42.49 -93.00 75.00
CA HIS A 280 41.83 -92.88 73.70
C HIS A 280 40.36 -92.42 73.82
N ASN A 281 39.61 -92.93 74.80
CA ASN A 281 38.23 -92.49 75.04
C ASN A 281 38.14 -91.03 75.54
N LYS A 282 39.13 -90.54 76.31
CA LYS A 282 39.23 -89.11 76.67
C LYS A 282 39.60 -88.22 75.48
N GLU A 283 40.38 -88.74 74.54
CA GLU A 283 40.78 -88.01 73.33
C GLU A 283 39.64 -87.95 72.31
N MET A 284 38.90 -89.04 72.11
CA MET A 284 37.67 -89.08 71.31
C MET A 284 36.60 -88.12 71.84
N SER A 285 36.33 -88.11 73.15
CA SER A 285 35.37 -87.16 73.75
C SER A 285 35.82 -85.69 73.62
N ARG A 286 37.13 -85.41 73.62
CA ARG A 286 37.66 -84.06 73.31
C ARG A 286 37.55 -83.70 71.84
N ASN A 287 37.71 -84.66 70.93
CA ASN A 287 37.55 -84.45 69.50
C ASN A 287 36.08 -84.25 69.10
N ASP A 288 35.16 -85.01 69.68
CA ASP A 288 33.70 -84.80 69.47
C ASP A 288 33.27 -83.40 69.93
N GLY A 289 33.81 -82.92 71.07
CA GLY A 289 33.59 -81.56 71.54
C GLY A 289 34.16 -80.49 70.61
N LYS A 290 35.33 -80.73 70.00
CA LYS A 290 35.91 -79.83 68.98
C LYS A 290 35.11 -79.85 67.68
N GLU A 291 34.65 -81.00 67.23
CA GLU A 291 33.81 -81.12 66.03
C GLU A 291 32.45 -80.43 66.21
N MET A 292 31.83 -80.54 67.38
CA MET A 292 30.62 -79.76 67.70
C MET A 292 30.87 -78.26 67.67
N MET A 293 31.98 -77.79 68.27
CA MET A 293 32.34 -76.37 68.22
C MET A 293 32.58 -75.88 66.79
N VAL A 294 33.23 -76.69 65.95
CA VAL A 294 33.41 -76.38 64.52
C VAL A 294 32.08 -76.30 63.77
N LYS A 295 31.12 -77.19 64.08
CA LYS A 295 29.76 -77.12 63.51
C LYS A 295 29.01 -75.88 63.96
N ILE A 296 29.07 -75.52 65.24
CA ILE A 296 28.46 -74.29 65.77
C ILE A 296 29.09 -73.05 65.14
N GLU A 297 30.42 -73.01 65.02
CA GLU A 297 31.11 -71.90 64.34
C GLU A 297 30.76 -71.82 62.84
N ALA A 298 30.57 -72.95 62.17
CA ALA A 298 30.14 -72.98 60.77
C ALA A 298 28.69 -72.47 60.62
N GLU A 299 27.78 -72.87 61.51
CA GLU A 299 26.39 -72.38 61.53
C GLU A 299 26.33 -70.87 61.80
N ILE A 300 27.12 -70.34 62.75
CA ILE A 300 27.23 -68.90 63.02
C ILE A 300 27.78 -68.14 61.81
N ARG A 301 28.77 -68.71 61.10
CA ARG A 301 29.30 -68.10 59.86
C ARG A 301 28.26 -68.08 58.74
N GLU A 302 27.52 -69.17 58.55
CA GLU A 302 26.43 -69.20 57.57
C GLU A 302 25.32 -68.20 57.90
N GLU A 303 24.96 -68.07 59.18
CA GLU A 303 23.96 -67.10 59.62
C GLU A 303 24.45 -65.66 59.40
N ALA A 304 25.71 -65.37 59.71
CA ALA A 304 26.33 -64.08 59.41
C ALA A 304 26.40 -63.77 57.90
N GLU A 305 26.63 -64.77 57.06
CA GLU A 305 26.58 -64.62 55.59
C GLU A 305 25.15 -64.36 55.09
N ARG A 306 24.15 -65.07 55.63
CA ARG A 306 22.74 -64.82 55.32
C ARG A 306 22.33 -63.40 55.69
N ASP A 307 22.72 -62.93 56.87
CA ASP A 307 22.47 -61.56 57.32
C ASP A 307 23.16 -60.52 56.43
N ARG A 308 24.39 -60.79 55.98
CA ARG A 308 25.10 -59.93 55.04
C ARG A 308 24.36 -59.84 53.70
N ARG A 309 23.93 -60.97 53.14
CA ARG A 309 23.14 -61.02 51.90
C ARG A 309 21.81 -60.30 52.04
N ASN A 310 21.12 -60.46 53.17
CA ASN A 310 19.86 -59.76 53.44
C ASN A 310 20.06 -58.24 53.51
N LYS A 311 21.12 -57.76 54.16
CA LYS A 311 21.48 -56.33 54.20
C LYS A 311 21.83 -55.79 52.81
N GLU A 312 22.52 -56.57 52.00
CA GLU A 312 22.87 -56.21 50.63
C GLU A 312 21.63 -56.16 49.72
N ASN A 313 20.72 -57.12 49.84
CA ASN A 313 19.43 -57.10 49.13
C ASN A 313 18.60 -55.88 49.51
N LEU A 314 18.48 -55.57 50.81
CA LEU A 314 17.74 -54.39 51.28
C LEU A 314 18.36 -53.09 50.74
N ARG A 315 19.70 -53.00 50.73
CA ARG A 315 20.39 -51.84 50.13
C ARG A 315 20.08 -51.72 48.64
N ASN A 316 20.09 -52.83 47.90
CA ASN A 316 19.80 -52.83 46.46
C ASN A 316 18.34 -52.46 46.18
N GLU A 317 17.38 -52.93 46.98
CA GLU A 317 15.98 -52.53 46.90
C GLU A 317 15.79 -51.02 47.16
N GLN A 318 16.49 -50.47 48.17
CA GLN A 318 16.47 -49.04 48.45
C GLN A 318 17.05 -48.21 47.30
N LEU A 319 18.16 -48.67 46.70
CA LEU A 319 18.77 -48.01 45.54
C LEU A 319 17.82 -48.05 44.33
N LEU A 320 17.19 -49.19 44.05
CA LEU A 320 16.21 -49.33 42.98
C LEU A 320 15.01 -48.39 43.20
N TYR A 321 14.52 -48.27 44.43
CA TYR A 321 13.43 -47.36 44.76
C TYR A 321 13.82 -45.89 44.51
N LEU A 322 15.05 -45.49 44.87
CA LEU A 322 15.56 -44.15 44.60
C LEU A 322 15.69 -43.87 43.10
N GLU A 323 16.13 -44.84 42.30
CA GLU A 323 16.19 -44.73 40.84
C GLU A 323 14.80 -44.57 40.22
N ILE A 324 13.81 -45.35 40.69
CA ILE A 324 12.42 -45.22 40.25
C ILE A 324 11.86 -43.83 40.58
N LEU A 325 12.13 -43.31 41.78
CA LEU A 325 11.71 -41.96 42.17
C LEU A 325 12.36 -40.89 41.30
N ARG A 326 13.66 -41.03 40.98
CA ARG A 326 14.36 -40.12 40.07
C ARG A 326 13.74 -40.14 38.69
N ALA A 327 13.50 -41.32 38.12
CA ALA A 327 12.87 -41.48 36.81
C ALA A 327 11.46 -40.88 36.76
N ARG A 328 10.66 -41.04 37.83
CA ARG A 328 9.33 -40.40 37.93
C ARG A 328 9.43 -38.88 37.96
N LYS A 329 10.40 -38.32 38.68
CA LYS A 329 10.63 -36.88 38.74
C LYS A 329 11.07 -36.30 37.39
N GLU A 330 11.98 -36.99 36.69
CA GLU A 330 12.42 -36.62 35.35
C GLU A 330 11.27 -36.67 34.34
N LYS A 331 10.43 -37.72 34.39
CA LYS A 331 9.22 -37.82 33.57
C LYS A 331 8.24 -36.66 33.83
N ALA A 332 7.97 -36.34 35.09
CA ALA A 332 7.08 -35.23 35.45
C ALA A 332 7.62 -33.88 34.95
N LEU A 333 8.95 -33.67 35.03
CA LEU A 333 9.60 -32.47 34.49
C LEU A 333 9.44 -32.38 32.97
N MET A 334 9.64 -33.50 32.25
CA MET A 334 9.48 -33.57 30.79
C MET A 334 8.02 -33.30 30.37
N GLU A 335 7.05 -33.86 31.09
CA GLU A 335 5.62 -33.60 30.85
C GLU A 335 5.22 -32.15 31.16
N SER A 336 5.87 -31.50 32.12
CA SER A 336 5.68 -30.06 32.38
C SER A 336 6.23 -29.23 31.22
N LYS A 337 7.48 -29.48 30.80
CA LYS A 337 8.10 -28.77 29.67
C LYS A 337 7.31 -28.95 28.38
N ALA A 338 6.85 -30.16 28.08
CA ALA A 338 6.04 -30.41 26.88
C ALA A 338 4.70 -29.65 26.91
N ARG A 339 4.10 -29.45 28.10
CA ARG A 339 2.91 -28.62 28.26
C ARG A 339 3.21 -27.14 28.03
N ASP A 340 4.33 -26.66 28.57
CA ASP A 340 4.77 -25.27 28.40
C ASP A 340 5.10 -24.96 26.92
N ASP A 341 5.79 -25.88 26.23
CA ASP A 341 6.10 -25.77 24.81
C ASP A 341 4.82 -25.75 23.96
N TYR A 342 3.84 -26.60 24.29
CA TYR A 342 2.54 -26.61 23.61
C TYR A 342 1.77 -25.30 23.82
N LEU A 343 1.74 -24.77 25.06
CA LEU A 343 1.11 -23.49 25.38
C LEU A 343 1.79 -22.33 24.66
N MET A 344 3.13 -22.32 24.64
CA MET A 344 3.91 -21.32 23.90
C MET A 344 3.60 -21.38 22.40
N GLY A 345 3.50 -22.57 21.81
CA GLY A 345 3.08 -22.76 20.43
C GLY A 345 1.70 -22.17 20.14
N LEU A 346 0.71 -22.41 21.02
CA LEU A 346 -0.63 -21.82 20.89
C LEU A 346 -0.61 -20.29 20.98
N MET A 347 0.23 -19.72 21.85
CA MET A 347 0.38 -18.27 21.97
C MET A 347 0.99 -17.66 20.70
N LEU A 348 2.07 -18.24 20.18
CA LEU A 348 2.72 -17.78 18.95
C LEU A 348 1.78 -17.88 17.74
N ASP A 349 0.98 -18.95 17.63
CA ASP A 349 -0.03 -19.09 16.58
C ASP A 349 -1.14 -18.04 16.70
N ALA A 350 -1.56 -17.72 17.92
CA ALA A 350 -2.54 -16.66 18.17
C ALA A 350 -1.98 -15.28 17.79
N GLU A 351 -0.73 -15.00 18.14
CA GLU A 351 -0.03 -13.76 17.79
C GLU A 351 0.14 -13.63 16.27
N LYS A 352 0.53 -14.72 15.58
CA LYS A 352 0.62 -14.76 14.12
C LYS A 352 -0.72 -14.50 13.45
N LYS A 353 -1.81 -15.08 13.95
CA LYS A 353 -3.17 -14.81 13.45
C LYS A 353 -3.58 -13.35 13.67
N LEU A 354 -3.20 -12.76 14.79
CA LEU A 354 -3.51 -11.36 15.12
C LEU A 354 -2.72 -10.41 14.21
N SER A 355 -1.42 -10.63 14.04
CA SER A 355 -0.58 -9.88 13.10
C SER A 355 -1.07 -10.00 11.65
N GLN A 356 -1.55 -11.19 11.25
CA GLN A 356 -2.14 -11.38 9.93
C GLN A 356 -3.43 -10.57 9.75
N ARG A 357 -4.31 -10.55 10.76
CA ARG A 357 -5.53 -9.71 10.74
C ARG A 357 -5.19 -8.22 10.65
N GLU A 358 -4.21 -7.75 11.41
CA GLU A 358 -3.76 -6.35 11.36
C GLU A 358 -3.20 -5.97 9.99
N ASN A 359 -2.42 -6.86 9.38
CA ASN A 359 -1.90 -6.68 8.02
C ASN A 359 -3.03 -6.65 6.98
N ASP A 360 -4.01 -7.54 7.08
CA ASP A 360 -5.17 -7.56 6.19
C ASP A 360 -6.01 -6.27 6.33
N ASP A 361 -6.23 -5.80 7.56
CA ASP A 361 -6.92 -4.53 7.83
C ASP A 361 -6.14 -3.33 7.29
N LEU A 362 -4.81 -3.34 7.41
CA LEU A 362 -3.94 -2.30 6.88
C LEU A 362 -3.96 -2.30 5.35
N GLN A 363 -3.94 -3.47 4.70
CA GLN A 363 -4.10 -3.58 3.24
C GLN A 363 -5.48 -3.08 2.80
N ARG A 364 -6.54 -3.42 3.54
CA ARG A 364 -7.90 -2.95 3.24
C ARG A 364 -7.99 -1.42 3.34
N ARG A 365 -7.38 -0.81 4.36
CA ARG A 365 -7.30 0.65 4.50
C ARG A 365 -6.53 1.30 3.36
N LYS A 366 -5.40 0.70 2.93
CA LYS A 366 -4.64 1.17 1.77
C LYS A 366 -5.47 1.17 0.49
N ARG A 367 -6.18 0.07 0.20
CA ARG A 367 -7.08 -0.01 -0.96
C ARG A 367 -8.18 1.05 -0.91
N MET A 368 -8.86 1.21 0.24
CA MET A 368 -9.87 2.26 0.38
C MET A 368 -9.30 3.67 0.20
N ALA A 369 -8.06 3.91 0.66
CA ALA A 369 -7.40 5.20 0.46
C ALA A 369 -7.05 5.45 -1.02
N GLU A 370 -6.62 4.42 -1.75
CA GLU A 370 -6.39 4.46 -3.20
C GLU A 370 -7.71 4.70 -3.94
N ASP A 371 -8.77 3.94 -3.65
CA ASP A 371 -10.09 4.12 -4.24
C ASP A 371 -10.64 5.54 -4.01
N CYS A 372 -10.49 6.08 -2.80
CA CYS A 372 -10.87 7.46 -2.48
C CYS A 372 -10.03 8.49 -3.26
N LYS A 373 -8.73 8.23 -3.44
CA LYS A 373 -7.84 9.08 -4.22
C LYS A 373 -8.25 9.08 -5.69
N ASP A 374 -8.52 7.91 -6.26
CA ASP A 374 -8.94 7.74 -7.65
C ASP A 374 -10.31 8.37 -7.88
N PHE A 375 -11.26 8.19 -6.95
CA PHE A 375 -12.56 8.85 -7.00
C PHE A 375 -12.43 10.39 -6.96
N ASN A 376 -11.61 10.93 -6.05
CA ASN A 376 -11.37 12.37 -5.98
C ASN A 376 -10.69 12.91 -7.24
N TYR A 377 -9.73 12.16 -7.80
CA TYR A 377 -9.03 12.53 -9.03
C TYR A 377 -9.99 12.52 -10.23
N SER A 378 -10.81 11.48 -10.36
CA SER A 378 -11.86 11.39 -11.39
C SER A 378 -12.86 12.55 -11.27
N ARG A 379 -13.33 12.86 -10.06
CA ARG A 379 -14.27 13.97 -9.82
C ARG A 379 -13.66 15.34 -10.10
N MET A 380 -12.37 15.54 -9.82
CA MET A 380 -11.66 16.76 -10.17
C MET A 380 -11.52 16.90 -11.69
N ASN A 381 -11.14 15.83 -12.39
CA ASN A 381 -11.01 15.84 -13.84
C ASN A 381 -12.35 16.04 -14.56
N SER A 382 -13.43 15.39 -14.12
CA SER A 382 -14.76 15.63 -14.67
C SER A 382 -15.22 17.08 -14.49
N GLY A 383 -14.81 17.72 -13.38
CA GLY A 383 -15.05 19.15 -13.16
C GLY A 383 -14.24 20.05 -14.09
N VAL A 384 -13.04 19.63 -14.52
CA VAL A 384 -12.23 20.35 -15.52
C VAL A 384 -12.84 20.19 -16.90
N GLU A 385 -13.22 18.97 -17.29
CA GLU A 385 -13.89 18.70 -18.58
C GLU A 385 -15.20 19.47 -18.72
N ALA A 386 -16.03 19.53 -17.66
CA ALA A 386 -17.25 20.32 -17.65
C ALA A 386 -17.00 21.83 -17.78
N LYS A 387 -15.92 22.34 -17.17
CA LYS A 387 -15.51 23.75 -17.30
C LYS A 387 -14.98 24.05 -18.71
N GLU A 388 -14.22 23.14 -19.31
CA GLU A 388 -13.75 23.29 -20.69
C GLU A 388 -14.89 23.21 -21.70
N ALA A 389 -15.87 22.31 -21.49
CA ALA A 389 -17.07 22.22 -22.31
C ALA A 389 -17.88 23.52 -22.24
N ALA A 390 -18.15 24.04 -21.03
CA ALA A 390 -18.85 25.31 -20.84
C ALA A 390 -18.07 26.50 -21.43
N ARG A 391 -16.73 26.47 -21.40
CA ARG A 391 -15.90 27.48 -22.04
C ARG A 391 -16.01 27.42 -23.57
N ARG A 392 -15.95 26.23 -24.17
CA ARG A 392 -16.14 26.05 -25.62
C ARG A 392 -17.53 26.49 -26.07
N GLU A 393 -18.55 26.19 -25.28
CA GLU A 393 -19.93 26.60 -25.56
C GLU A 393 -20.05 28.13 -25.55
N LYS A 394 -19.49 28.81 -24.54
CA LYS A 394 -19.42 30.28 -24.52
C LYS A 394 -18.59 30.89 -25.64
N GLU A 395 -17.48 30.26 -26.02
CA GLU A 395 -16.66 30.70 -27.16
C GLU A 395 -17.45 30.56 -28.48
N ALA A 396 -18.24 29.50 -28.63
CA ALA A 396 -19.13 29.30 -29.78
C ALA A 396 -20.29 30.31 -29.80
N GLU A 397 -20.93 30.58 -28.67
CA GLU A 397 -21.97 31.62 -28.53
C GLU A 397 -21.41 33.01 -28.89
N LEU A 398 -20.20 33.33 -28.42
CA LEU A 398 -19.55 34.60 -28.71
C LEU A 398 -19.17 34.71 -30.21
N ALA A 399 -18.69 33.62 -30.82
CA ALA A 399 -18.43 33.57 -32.25
C ALA A 399 -19.70 33.76 -33.09
N ALA A 400 -20.82 33.15 -32.68
CA ALA A 400 -22.11 33.34 -33.33
C ALA A 400 -22.60 34.80 -33.21
N ALA A 401 -22.52 35.39 -32.01
CA ALA A 401 -22.89 36.79 -31.80
C ALA A 401 -22.04 37.78 -32.60
N LEU A 402 -20.74 37.49 -32.78
CA LEU A 402 -19.85 38.27 -33.64
C LEU A 402 -20.21 38.13 -35.11
N ALA A 403 -20.56 36.92 -35.57
CA ALA A 403 -21.00 36.68 -36.94
C ALA A 403 -22.32 37.41 -37.26
N ASP A 404 -23.26 37.43 -36.31
CA ASP A 404 -24.52 38.18 -36.43
C ASP A 404 -24.28 39.70 -36.49
N LEU A 405 -23.34 40.21 -35.68
CA LEU A 405 -22.92 41.61 -35.75
C LEU A 405 -22.27 41.96 -37.10
N GLU A 406 -21.38 41.12 -37.62
CA GLU A 406 -20.78 41.32 -38.94
C GLU A 406 -21.83 41.28 -40.06
N ALA A 407 -22.82 40.40 -39.97
CA ALA A 407 -23.93 40.34 -40.91
C ALA A 407 -24.77 41.62 -40.88
N PHE A 408 -25.09 42.11 -39.67
CA PHE A 408 -25.83 43.36 -39.49
C PHE A 408 -25.05 44.58 -40.01
N GLU A 409 -23.73 44.65 -39.78
CA GLU A 409 -22.89 45.71 -40.31
C GLU A 409 -22.82 45.68 -41.84
N LYS A 410 -22.76 44.49 -42.45
CA LYS A 410 -22.83 44.32 -43.90
C LYS A 410 -24.16 44.78 -44.47
N GLU A 411 -25.28 44.38 -43.85
CA GLU A 411 -26.62 44.80 -44.27
C GLU A 411 -26.77 46.33 -44.21
N LYS A 412 -26.30 46.95 -43.12
CA LYS A 412 -26.29 48.41 -42.97
C LYS A 412 -25.42 49.11 -44.03
N LEU A 413 -24.27 48.52 -44.37
CA LEU A 413 -23.40 49.03 -45.44
C LEU A 413 -24.07 48.91 -46.82
N GLU A 414 -24.80 47.82 -47.08
CA GLU A 414 -25.56 47.65 -48.32
C GLU A 414 -26.72 48.63 -48.41
N GLU A 415 -27.44 48.89 -47.33
CA GLU A 415 -28.48 49.92 -47.28
C GLU A 415 -27.90 51.32 -47.55
N LEU A 416 -26.78 51.67 -46.92
CA LEU A 416 -26.10 52.94 -47.16
C LEU A 416 -25.61 53.07 -48.60
N LYS A 417 -25.12 51.98 -49.22
CA LYS A 417 -24.77 51.97 -50.65
C LYS A 417 -25.99 52.19 -51.53
N LYS A 418 -27.12 51.54 -51.25
CA LYS A 418 -28.38 51.77 -51.98
C LYS A 418 -28.83 53.23 -51.88
N GLN A 419 -28.82 53.80 -50.68
CA GLN A 419 -29.16 55.22 -50.47
C GLN A 419 -28.21 56.15 -51.22
N TYR A 420 -26.91 55.83 -51.24
CA TYR A 420 -25.92 56.59 -52.00
C TYR A 420 -26.16 56.51 -53.52
N ASP A 421 -26.43 55.31 -54.04
CA ASP A 421 -26.73 55.11 -55.46
C ASP A 421 -28.03 55.81 -55.88
N GLU A 422 -29.06 55.81 -55.01
CA GLU A 422 -30.29 56.56 -55.21
C GLU A 422 -30.05 58.07 -55.22
N ALA A 423 -29.26 58.59 -54.27
CA ALA A 423 -28.87 59.99 -54.21
C ALA A 423 -28.08 60.41 -55.46
N LYS A 424 -27.17 59.55 -55.93
CA LYS A 424 -26.38 59.78 -57.15
C LYS A 424 -27.27 59.83 -58.40
N ARG A 425 -28.22 58.89 -58.54
CA ARG A 425 -29.20 58.93 -59.65
C ARG A 425 -30.07 60.19 -59.61
N PHE A 426 -30.43 60.63 -58.41
CA PHE A 426 -31.17 61.88 -58.24
C PHE A 426 -30.34 63.10 -58.63
N GLU A 427 -29.06 63.14 -58.28
CA GLU A 427 -28.12 64.19 -58.72
C GLU A 427 -27.93 64.19 -60.24
N GLU A 428 -27.75 63.04 -60.86
CA GLU A 428 -27.68 62.88 -62.33
C GLU A 428 -28.97 63.38 -63.01
N PHE A 429 -30.14 63.09 -62.42
CA PHE A 429 -31.42 63.60 -62.91
C PHE A 429 -31.52 65.13 -62.80
N LEU A 430 -31.07 65.72 -61.69
CA LEU A 430 -31.03 67.19 -61.54
C LEU A 430 -30.09 67.83 -62.56
N LEU A 431 -28.90 67.25 -62.78
CA LEU A 431 -27.97 67.73 -63.80
C LEU A 431 -28.60 67.69 -65.20
N MET A 432 -29.28 66.59 -65.54
CA MET A 432 -30.02 66.47 -66.80
C MET A 432 -31.08 67.57 -66.95
N GLN A 433 -31.86 67.87 -65.91
CA GLN A 433 -32.82 68.98 -65.94
C GLN A 433 -32.14 70.33 -66.13
N THR A 434 -30.99 70.56 -65.50
CA THR A 434 -30.24 71.82 -65.70
C THR A 434 -29.72 71.94 -67.12
N ASP A 435 -29.27 70.85 -67.73
CA ASP A 435 -28.78 70.85 -69.11
C ASP A 435 -29.93 70.99 -70.11
N GLU A 436 -31.09 70.35 -69.89
CA GLU A 436 -32.31 70.60 -70.66
C GLU A 436 -32.74 72.06 -70.57
N HIS A 437 -32.68 72.66 -69.37
CA HIS A 437 -33.02 74.07 -69.19
C HIS A 437 -32.05 75.00 -69.92
N LYS A 438 -30.74 74.73 -69.85
CA LYS A 438 -29.72 75.46 -70.63
C LYS A 438 -29.95 75.31 -72.14
N GLN A 439 -30.27 74.11 -72.61
CA GLN A 439 -30.58 73.85 -74.02
C GLN A 439 -31.82 74.62 -74.48
N ARG A 440 -32.87 74.70 -73.64
CA ARG A 440 -34.06 75.53 -73.93
C ARG A 440 -33.71 77.02 -74.02
N ILE A 441 -32.96 77.55 -73.07
CA ILE A 441 -32.50 78.95 -73.11
C ILE A 441 -31.65 79.23 -74.35
N GLN A 442 -30.77 78.30 -74.73
CA GLN A 442 -29.93 78.43 -75.92
C GLN A 442 -30.78 78.38 -77.21
N ALA A 443 -31.77 77.48 -77.27
CA ALA A 443 -32.71 77.41 -78.39
C ALA A 443 -33.58 78.68 -78.52
N GLU A 444 -34.00 79.27 -77.41
CA GLU A 444 -34.71 80.56 -77.39
C GLU A 444 -33.81 81.69 -77.91
N ARG A 445 -32.55 81.77 -77.47
CA ARG A 445 -31.57 82.74 -77.99
C ARG A 445 -31.29 82.57 -79.48
N ASP A 446 -31.16 81.33 -79.95
CA ASP A 446 -30.94 81.04 -81.37
C ASP A 446 -32.18 81.36 -82.22
N ALA A 447 -33.38 81.14 -81.68
CA ALA A 447 -34.64 81.52 -82.32
C ALA A 447 -34.79 83.06 -82.39
N GLU A 448 -34.42 83.76 -81.33
CA GLU A 448 -34.42 85.24 -81.29
C GLU A 448 -33.37 85.84 -82.24
N ALA A 449 -32.17 85.24 -82.31
CA ALA A 449 -31.16 85.62 -83.30
C ALA A 449 -31.64 85.44 -84.75
N LYS A 450 -32.29 84.30 -85.05
CA LYS A 450 -32.90 84.05 -86.37
C LYS A 450 -34.02 85.04 -86.68
N TYR A 451 -34.83 85.42 -85.69
CA TYR A 451 -35.89 86.41 -85.85
C TYR A 451 -35.31 87.80 -86.15
N GLN A 452 -34.27 88.23 -85.41
CA GLN A 452 -33.59 89.51 -85.65
C GLN A 452 -32.92 89.54 -87.03
N GLN A 453 -32.38 88.41 -87.50
CA GLN A 453 -31.76 88.31 -88.82
C GLN A 453 -32.80 88.42 -89.94
N ARG A 454 -33.94 87.72 -89.82
CA ARG A 454 -35.07 87.89 -90.75
C ARG A 454 -35.57 89.33 -90.81
N LYS A 455 -35.67 90.01 -89.67
CA LYS A 455 -36.08 91.42 -89.62
C LYS A 455 -35.07 92.32 -90.34
N LYS A 456 -33.76 92.06 -90.20
CA LYS A 456 -32.71 92.78 -90.95
C LYS A 456 -32.84 92.54 -92.45
N ASP A 457 -33.05 91.29 -92.86
CA ASP A 457 -33.21 90.92 -94.27
C ASP A 457 -34.47 91.55 -94.89
N GLU A 458 -35.59 91.60 -94.14
CA GLU A 458 -36.81 92.31 -94.54
C GLU A 458 -36.58 93.82 -94.68
N THR A 459 -35.89 94.46 -93.73
CA THR A 459 -35.54 95.89 -93.86
C THR A 459 -34.59 96.17 -95.02
N ALA A 460 -33.68 95.25 -95.34
CA ALA A 460 -32.79 95.36 -96.49
C ALA A 460 -33.57 95.20 -97.81
N ALA A 461 -34.51 94.25 -97.86
CA ALA A 461 -35.40 94.05 -99.02
C ALA A 461 -36.31 95.27 -99.26
N ASP A 462 -36.85 95.87 -98.20
CA ASP A 462 -37.66 97.09 -98.32
C ASP A 462 -36.83 98.31 -98.75
N MET A 463 -35.59 98.46 -98.25
CA MET A 463 -34.65 99.47 -98.76
C MET A 463 -34.33 99.28 -100.25
N GLN A 464 -34.15 98.03 -100.71
CA GLN A 464 -33.95 97.74 -102.13
C GLN A 464 -35.17 98.10 -102.97
N ARG A 465 -36.40 97.81 -102.49
CA ARG A 465 -37.64 98.23 -103.16
C ARG A 465 -37.76 99.75 -103.24
N ILE A 466 -37.42 100.47 -102.16
CA ILE A 466 -37.45 101.94 -102.12
C ILE A 466 -36.44 102.51 -103.14
N ASN A 467 -35.21 102.00 -103.16
CA ASN A 467 -34.18 102.46 -104.09
C ASN A 467 -34.52 102.15 -105.56
N ALA A 468 -35.11 100.99 -105.85
CA ALA A 468 -35.58 100.67 -107.20
C ALA A 468 -36.71 101.62 -107.65
N ARG A 469 -37.59 102.01 -106.72
CA ARG A 469 -38.67 102.97 -106.99
C ARG A 469 -38.15 104.38 -107.21
N LEU A 470 -37.15 104.82 -106.44
CA LEU A 470 -36.45 106.09 -106.63
C LEU A 470 -35.70 106.13 -107.97
N GLY A 471 -34.99 105.07 -108.35
CA GLY A 471 -34.33 104.99 -109.66
C GLY A 471 -35.31 105.06 -110.85
N SER A 472 -36.50 104.46 -110.72
CA SER A 472 -37.57 104.58 -111.73
C SER A 472 -38.21 105.98 -111.81
N LEU A 473 -38.09 106.78 -110.75
CA LEU A 473 -38.58 108.17 -110.71
C LEU A 473 -37.52 109.13 -111.24
N GLU A 474 -36.23 108.89 -110.98
CA GLU A 474 -35.14 109.67 -111.57
C GLU A 474 -35.04 109.51 -113.10
N SER A 475 -35.31 108.31 -113.63
CA SER A 475 -35.36 108.10 -115.09
C SER A 475 -36.51 108.86 -115.75
N LYS A 476 -37.69 108.91 -115.09
CA LYS A 476 -38.85 109.68 -115.56
C LYS A 476 -38.67 111.19 -115.50
N ILE A 477 -37.82 111.71 -114.62
CA ILE A 477 -37.54 113.15 -114.53
C ILE A 477 -36.59 113.61 -115.65
N ARG A 478 -35.70 112.75 -116.16
CA ARG A 478 -34.79 113.12 -117.27
C ARG A 478 -35.50 113.22 -118.63
N GLU A 479 -36.60 112.51 -118.84
CA GLU A 479 -37.34 112.50 -120.11
C GLU A 479 -38.21 113.76 -120.34
N VAL A 480 -38.37 114.63 -119.34
CA VAL A 480 -39.30 115.80 -119.41
C VAL A 480 -38.58 117.12 -119.76
N ASN A 481 -37.25 117.15 -119.91
CA ASN A 481 -36.50 118.39 -120.15
C ASN A 481 -36.29 118.77 -121.64
N GLU A 482 -36.85 118.04 -122.60
CA GLU A 482 -36.82 118.39 -124.02
C GLU A 482 -38.23 118.36 -124.63
N VAL A 483 -38.99 119.47 -124.52
CA VAL A 483 -40.00 120.00 -125.46
C VAL A 483 -40.80 121.14 -124.78
N GLN A 484 -40.84 122.31 -125.42
CA GLN A 484 -41.63 123.51 -125.03
C GLN A 484 -43.03 123.49 -125.66
N PHE A 485 -44.11 123.67 -124.88
CA PHE A 485 -45.45 124.21 -125.26
C PHE A 485 -46.15 124.65 -123.95
N TRP A 486 -46.32 125.95 -123.67
CA TRP A 486 -47.44 126.86 -123.95
C TRP A 486 -48.84 126.43 -123.43
N ASP A 487 -49.41 127.36 -122.65
CA ASP A 487 -50.78 127.54 -122.14
C ASP A 487 -51.31 126.79 -120.91
N ASN A 488 -51.53 127.62 -119.86
CA ASN A 488 -52.74 127.74 -119.04
C ASN A 488 -53.51 126.46 -118.68
N GLU A 489 -53.51 126.10 -117.39
CA GLU A 489 -54.68 126.23 -116.51
C GLU A 489 -54.45 125.50 -115.17
N ARG A 490 -54.80 126.19 -114.08
CA ARG A 490 -54.94 125.60 -112.74
C ARG A 490 -56.20 124.72 -112.70
N PRO A 491 -56.13 123.54 -112.06
CA PRO A 491 -57.29 122.94 -111.42
C PRO A 491 -57.14 122.94 -109.89
N ARG A 492 -58.16 123.47 -109.20
CA ARG A 492 -58.43 123.17 -107.78
C ARG A 492 -59.31 121.89 -107.68
N PRO A 493 -59.91 121.55 -106.52
CA PRO A 493 -59.51 120.44 -105.65
C PRO A 493 -60.57 119.31 -105.59
N LYS A 494 -60.25 118.15 -104.99
CA LYS A 494 -61.29 117.20 -104.54
C LYS A 494 -61.00 116.62 -103.16
N LYS A 495 -61.97 116.89 -102.27
CA LYS A 495 -62.25 116.21 -100.99
C LYS A 495 -62.78 114.80 -101.24
N GLN A 496 -62.47 113.86 -100.33
CA GLN A 496 -63.24 112.66 -99.92
C GLN A 496 -62.37 111.94 -98.83
N TRP A 497 -62.66 112.03 -97.53
CA TRP A 497 -63.55 111.18 -96.70
C TRP A 497 -63.37 109.67 -96.90
N TYR A 498 -62.88 108.96 -95.87
CA TYR A 498 -63.49 107.78 -95.24
C TYR A 498 -62.82 107.46 -93.88
N ASN A 499 -63.63 106.90 -92.97
CA ASN A 499 -63.35 106.51 -91.58
C ASN A 499 -62.49 105.24 -91.48
N VAL A 500 -61.58 105.18 -90.49
CA VAL A 500 -61.44 104.27 -89.32
C VAL A 500 -60.03 104.45 -88.77
#